data_AF-A0A0S7XUH1-F1
#
_entry.id   AF-A0A0S7XUH1-F1
#
_cell.length_a   1.000
_cell.length_b   1.000
_cell.length_c   1.000
_cell.angle_alpha   90.00
_cell.angle_beta   90.00
_cell.angle_gamma   90.00
#
_symmetry.space_group_name_H-M   'P 1'
#
loop_
_entity.id
_entity.type
_entity.pdbx_description
1 polymer ?
#
loop_
_entity_poly.entity_id
_entity_poly.type
_entity_poly.pdbx_seq_one_letter_code
_entity_poly.pdbx_strand_id
1 'polypeptide(L)'
;MSKRTAQIKPVLEKLYDKYNHWDSIKPDPLQFVYQYSNPSDMEVAAFLAAELAYGQVLQIQKSLTDLLNRMGDSPYKFVLKFDMQKKRKLKNFKHRFTGGGSLSDLILLLKKVLSQYGSIQKFFVQGYNPSEKNILAALSKFCDSLWDMYAKTHNEPVTREISYLLPRPAAGSACKRLNLFTRWMVRNDEVDTGLWKSIDKAKLIVPVDVHMHRLSRILGLHDQKTVSLTTAVKITESFAEIEPADPVKYDFALSRVGILEKCTGRHQSGCEFCELFRFCRGKQGKQRKL
;
A
#
# COMPACT_ATOMS: atom_id res chain seq x y z
N MET A 1 20.42 16.87 2.20
CA MET A 1 20.28 16.13 0.92
C MET A 1 21.67 15.67 0.46
N SER A 2 21.87 14.38 0.21
CA SER A 2 23.11 13.85 -0.36
C SER A 2 23.30 14.22 -1.85
N LYS A 3 24.52 14.08 -2.38
CA LYS A 3 24.81 14.31 -3.82
C LYS A 3 23.92 13.45 -4.72
N ARG A 4 23.58 12.23 -4.29
CA ARG A 4 22.70 11.32 -5.04
C ARG A 4 21.27 11.82 -5.06
N THR A 5 20.71 12.16 -3.90
CA THR A 5 19.32 12.62 -3.79
C THR A 5 19.12 13.95 -4.52
N ALA A 6 20.13 14.82 -4.54
CA ALA A 6 20.16 16.02 -5.37
C ALA A 6 20.07 15.74 -6.89
N GLN A 7 20.72 14.67 -7.36
CA GLN A 7 20.72 14.30 -8.78
C GLN A 7 19.40 13.68 -9.24
N ILE A 8 18.73 12.92 -8.38
CA ILE A 8 17.45 12.27 -8.72
C ILE A 8 16.25 13.19 -8.51
N LYS A 9 16.32 14.19 -7.62
CA LYS A 9 15.18 15.09 -7.33
C LYS A 9 14.51 15.63 -8.61
N PRO A 10 15.23 16.20 -9.60
CA PRO A 10 14.58 16.76 -10.78
C PRO A 10 13.76 15.75 -11.59
N VAL A 11 14.21 14.47 -11.66
CA VAL A 11 13.44 13.45 -12.38
C VAL A 11 12.23 12.99 -11.58
N LEU A 12 12.33 12.96 -10.25
CA LEU A 12 11.21 12.59 -9.39
C LEU A 12 10.11 13.64 -9.41
N GLU A 13 10.47 14.93 -9.37
CA GLU A 13 9.51 16.04 -9.53
C GLU A 13 8.85 16.00 -10.91
N LYS A 14 9.61 15.80 -11.99
CA LYS A 14 9.04 15.66 -13.33
C LYS A 14 8.07 14.48 -13.45
N LEU A 15 8.40 13.34 -12.85
CA LEU A 15 7.49 12.18 -12.82
C LEU A 15 6.25 12.47 -11.96
N TYR A 16 6.42 13.17 -10.85
CA TYR A 16 5.33 13.60 -9.99
C TYR A 16 4.36 14.49 -10.78
N ASP A 17 4.84 15.55 -11.43
CA ASP A 17 3.99 16.43 -12.25
C ASP A 17 3.32 15.67 -13.40
N LYS A 18 4.02 14.70 -14.00
CA LYS A 18 3.48 13.89 -15.11
C LYS A 18 2.36 12.94 -14.68
N TYR A 19 2.43 12.36 -13.48
CA TYR A 19 1.57 11.25 -13.08
C TYR A 19 0.67 11.55 -11.89
N ASN A 20 0.92 12.60 -11.12
CA ASN A 20 0.14 12.93 -9.92
C ASN A 20 -1.15 13.68 -10.27
N HIS A 21 -2.01 13.02 -11.03
CA HIS A 21 -3.33 13.53 -11.41
C HIS A 21 -4.31 12.36 -11.55
N TRP A 22 -5.60 12.68 -11.49
CA TRP A 22 -6.68 11.70 -11.46
C TRP A 22 -6.65 10.67 -12.60
N ASP A 23 -6.38 11.11 -13.83
CA ASP A 23 -6.39 10.21 -15.00
C ASP A 23 -5.28 9.15 -14.95
N SER A 24 -4.23 9.40 -14.17
CA SER A 24 -3.14 8.46 -13.95
C SER A 24 -3.43 7.42 -12.85
N ILE A 25 -4.57 7.53 -12.15
CA ILE A 25 -4.96 6.54 -11.13
C ILE A 25 -5.14 5.18 -11.77
N LYS A 26 -5.85 5.04 -12.89
CA LYS A 26 -6.04 3.71 -13.50
C LYS A 26 -4.68 3.14 -13.95
N PRO A 27 -4.38 1.85 -13.68
CA PRO A 27 -5.26 0.80 -13.16
C PRO A 27 -5.12 0.53 -11.64
N ASP A 28 -4.69 1.52 -10.85
CA ASP A 28 -4.48 1.40 -9.40
C ASP A 28 -5.78 1.03 -8.65
N PRO A 29 -5.71 0.19 -7.58
CA PRO A 29 -6.87 -0.12 -6.75
C PRO A 29 -7.54 1.10 -6.10
N LEU A 30 -6.82 2.21 -5.92
CA LEU A 30 -7.38 3.44 -5.39
C LEU A 30 -8.60 3.95 -6.17
N GLN A 31 -8.71 3.64 -7.47
CA GLN A 31 -9.88 3.99 -8.29
C GLN A 31 -11.21 3.47 -7.72
N PHE A 32 -11.19 2.35 -6.98
CA PHE A 32 -12.39 1.76 -6.40
C PHE A 32 -12.84 2.50 -5.13
N VAL A 33 -11.93 3.19 -4.45
CA VAL A 33 -12.24 4.00 -3.26
C VAL A 33 -13.07 5.21 -3.66
N TYR A 34 -12.71 5.81 -4.80
CA TYR A 34 -13.39 6.98 -5.35
C TYR A 34 -14.78 6.71 -5.94
N GLN A 35 -15.25 5.46 -5.92
CA GLN A 35 -16.66 5.14 -6.22
C GLN A 35 -17.61 5.56 -5.09
N TYR A 36 -17.06 5.86 -3.91
CA TYR A 36 -17.82 6.22 -2.73
C TYR A 36 -17.58 7.69 -2.36
N SER A 37 -18.65 8.39 -1.98
CA SER A 37 -18.59 9.76 -1.45
C SER A 37 -18.64 9.81 0.08
N ASN A 38 -19.11 8.75 0.73
CA ASN A 38 -19.15 8.65 2.19
C ASN A 38 -17.76 8.26 2.74
N PRO A 39 -17.14 9.06 3.63
CA PRO A 39 -15.82 8.77 4.18
C PRO A 39 -15.68 7.41 4.87
N SER A 40 -16.74 6.92 5.53
CA SER A 40 -16.73 5.61 6.20
C SER A 40 -16.70 4.46 5.19
N ASP A 41 -17.40 4.60 4.06
CA ASP A 41 -17.36 3.64 2.96
C ASP A 41 -16.01 3.66 2.25
N MET A 42 -15.46 4.86 2.00
CA MET A 42 -14.13 5.03 1.43
C MET A 42 -13.05 4.37 2.29
N GLU A 43 -13.09 4.55 3.61
CA GLU A 43 -12.09 3.96 4.52
C GLU A 43 -12.10 2.43 4.47
N VAL A 44 -13.29 1.81 4.50
CA VAL A 44 -13.44 0.35 4.41
C VAL A 44 -13.05 -0.16 3.02
N ALA A 45 -13.49 0.51 1.96
CA ALA A 45 -13.13 0.16 0.59
C ALA A 45 -11.63 0.25 0.36
N ALA A 46 -10.98 1.30 0.87
CA ALA A 46 -9.53 1.49 0.76
C ALA A 46 -8.75 0.41 1.50
N PHE A 47 -9.18 0.04 2.71
CA PHE A 47 -8.52 -1.03 3.46
C PHE A 47 -8.60 -2.36 2.72
N LEU A 48 -9.78 -2.76 2.26
CA LEU A 48 -9.98 -4.01 1.51
C LEU A 48 -9.27 -3.97 0.14
N ALA A 49 -9.26 -2.81 -0.53
CA ALA A 49 -8.55 -2.61 -1.79
C ALA A 49 -7.04 -2.78 -1.64
N ALA A 50 -6.47 -2.20 -0.58
CA ALA A 50 -5.07 -2.35 -0.26
C ALA A 50 -4.74 -3.81 0.07
N GLU A 51 -5.59 -4.49 0.84
CA GLU A 51 -5.36 -5.89 1.23
C GLU A 51 -5.35 -6.85 0.04
N LEU A 52 -6.09 -6.55 -1.03
CA LEU A 52 -6.10 -7.31 -2.27
C LEU A 52 -5.12 -6.78 -3.32
N ALA A 53 -4.30 -5.75 -3.02
CA ALA A 53 -3.38 -5.13 -3.97
C ALA A 53 -2.08 -5.95 -4.18
N TYR A 54 -2.23 -7.22 -4.57
CA TYR A 54 -1.15 -8.14 -4.88
C TYR A 54 -1.51 -9.10 -6.03
N GLY A 55 -0.51 -9.50 -6.82
CA GLY A 55 -0.74 -10.28 -8.04
C GLY A 55 -0.89 -9.40 -9.29
N GLN A 56 -1.49 -9.94 -10.34
CA GLN A 56 -1.63 -9.24 -11.62
C GLN A 56 -2.72 -8.16 -11.55
N VAL A 57 -2.46 -7.00 -12.13
CA VAL A 57 -3.36 -5.83 -12.10
C VAL A 57 -4.78 -6.18 -12.51
N LEU A 58 -4.97 -6.88 -13.64
CA LEU A 58 -6.30 -7.29 -14.12
C LEU A 58 -7.03 -8.20 -13.12
N GLN A 59 -6.29 -9.08 -12.43
CA GLN A 59 -6.87 -9.96 -11.42
C GLN A 59 -7.27 -9.19 -10.15
N ILE A 60 -6.46 -8.20 -9.75
CA ILE A 60 -6.79 -7.30 -8.64
C ILE A 60 -8.07 -6.56 -8.95
N GLN A 61 -8.17 -5.94 -10.14
CA GLN A 61 -9.38 -5.23 -10.57
C GLN A 61 -10.60 -6.14 -10.58
N LYS A 62 -10.51 -7.33 -11.19
CA LYS A 62 -11.61 -8.30 -11.21
C LYS A 62 -12.08 -8.68 -9.80
N SER A 63 -11.15 -8.93 -8.88
CA SER A 63 -11.48 -9.30 -7.51
C SER A 63 -12.09 -8.14 -6.72
N LEU A 64 -11.65 -6.91 -6.94
CA LEU A 64 -12.23 -5.74 -6.29
C LEU A 64 -13.64 -5.44 -6.81
N THR A 65 -13.85 -5.51 -8.12
CA THR A 65 -15.19 -5.42 -8.70
C THR A 65 -16.12 -6.48 -8.10
N ASP A 66 -15.69 -7.76 -8.06
CA ASP A 66 -16.50 -8.84 -7.48
C ASP A 66 -16.80 -8.62 -5.98
N LEU A 67 -15.79 -8.24 -5.19
CA LEU A 67 -15.97 -7.99 -3.77
C LEU A 67 -16.94 -6.83 -3.51
N LEU A 68 -16.71 -5.68 -4.12
CA LEU A 68 -17.52 -4.49 -3.88
C LEU A 68 -18.96 -4.67 -4.38
N ASN A 69 -19.16 -5.38 -5.49
CA ASN A 69 -20.51 -5.76 -5.94
C ASN A 69 -21.23 -6.66 -4.93
N ARG A 70 -20.53 -7.58 -4.25
CA ARG A 70 -21.11 -8.40 -3.17
C ARG A 70 -21.46 -7.57 -1.94
N MET A 71 -20.71 -6.48 -1.69
CA MET A 71 -20.93 -5.57 -0.57
C MET A 71 -22.10 -4.60 -0.82
N GLY A 72 -22.37 -4.28 -2.09
CA GLY A 72 -23.39 -3.30 -2.50
C GLY A 72 -22.92 -1.86 -2.26
N ASP A 73 -23.88 -0.94 -2.18
CA ASP A 73 -23.60 0.51 -2.23
C ASP A 73 -22.84 1.07 -1.02
N SER A 74 -22.75 0.31 0.08
CA SER A 74 -22.08 0.75 1.30
C SER A 74 -21.26 -0.37 1.94
N PRO A 75 -19.95 -0.45 1.62
CA PRO A 75 -19.00 -1.32 2.28
C PRO A 75 -19.02 -1.20 3.81
N TYR A 76 -19.16 0.01 4.35
CA TYR A 76 -19.23 0.24 5.78
C TYR A 76 -20.45 -0.45 6.43
N LYS A 77 -21.64 -0.23 5.87
CA LYS A 77 -22.88 -0.89 6.35
C LYS A 77 -22.80 -2.40 6.17
N PHE A 78 -22.20 -2.88 5.09
CA PHE A 78 -21.99 -4.32 4.87
C PHE A 78 -21.15 -4.94 6.00
N VAL A 79 -20.05 -4.30 6.38
CA VAL A 79 -19.18 -4.76 7.48
C VAL A 79 -19.90 -4.69 8.83
N LEU A 80 -20.53 -3.57 9.19
CA LEU A 80 -21.24 -3.44 10.47
C LEU A 80 -22.37 -4.47 10.63
N LYS A 81 -23.10 -4.73 9.54
CA LYS A 81 -24.19 -5.71 9.51
C LYS A 81 -23.71 -7.10 9.08
N PHE A 82 -22.41 -7.40 9.15
CA PHE A 82 -21.89 -8.70 8.72
C PHE A 82 -22.47 -9.83 9.58
N ASP A 83 -23.05 -10.82 8.90
CA ASP A 83 -23.83 -11.94 9.46
C ASP A 83 -23.58 -13.22 8.64
N MET A 84 -24.25 -14.31 9.01
CA MET A 84 -24.12 -15.60 8.32
C MET A 84 -24.58 -15.57 6.85
N GLN A 85 -25.57 -14.74 6.50
CA GLN A 85 -26.02 -14.62 5.12
C GLN A 85 -24.94 -13.93 4.27
N LYS A 86 -24.33 -12.86 4.78
CA LYS A 86 -23.23 -12.16 4.11
C LYS A 86 -21.97 -13.01 4.06
N LYS A 87 -21.68 -13.80 5.10
CA LYS A 87 -20.62 -14.82 5.05
C LYS A 87 -20.84 -15.83 3.91
N ARG A 88 -22.07 -16.32 3.71
CA ARG A 88 -22.40 -17.18 2.56
C ARG A 88 -22.21 -16.48 1.22
N LYS A 89 -22.53 -15.19 1.11
CA LYS A 89 -22.27 -14.39 -0.11
C LYS A 89 -20.78 -14.34 -0.48
N LEU A 90 -19.87 -14.44 0.49
CA LEU A 90 -18.43 -14.43 0.27
C LEU A 90 -17.83 -15.83 0.08
N LYS A 91 -18.59 -16.92 0.32
CA LYS A 91 -18.06 -18.30 0.34
C LYS A 91 -17.21 -18.66 -0.88
N ASN A 92 -17.64 -18.24 -2.08
CA ASN A 92 -16.98 -18.54 -3.35
C ASN A 92 -16.04 -17.43 -3.83
N PHE A 93 -15.81 -16.40 -3.02
CA PHE A 93 -14.82 -15.38 -3.33
C PHE A 93 -13.42 -15.99 -3.35
N LYS A 94 -12.62 -15.63 -4.35
CA LYS A 94 -11.23 -16.03 -4.45
C LYS A 94 -10.39 -14.98 -5.14
N HIS A 95 -9.30 -14.60 -4.49
CA HIS A 95 -8.26 -13.78 -5.06
C HIS A 95 -6.90 -14.39 -4.69
N ARG A 96 -6.24 -15.07 -5.63
CA ARG A 96 -4.92 -15.70 -5.42
C ARG A 96 -4.94 -16.63 -4.19
N PHE A 97 -4.34 -16.19 -3.08
CA PHE A 97 -4.21 -16.90 -1.81
C PHE A 97 -5.28 -16.49 -0.78
N THR A 98 -6.09 -15.48 -1.06
CA THR A 98 -7.21 -15.04 -0.23
C THR A 98 -8.49 -15.72 -0.70
N GLY A 99 -9.12 -16.49 0.19
CA GLY A 99 -10.41 -17.11 -0.04
C GLY A 99 -11.55 -16.39 0.69
N GLY A 100 -12.78 -16.81 0.43
CA GLY A 100 -13.97 -16.31 1.10
C GLY A 100 -13.97 -16.47 2.61
N GLY A 101 -13.31 -17.53 3.12
CA GLY A 101 -13.16 -17.79 4.55
C GLY A 101 -12.34 -16.70 5.25
N SER A 102 -11.06 -16.57 4.89
CA SER A 102 -10.17 -15.54 5.45
C SER A 102 -10.66 -14.11 5.23
N LEU A 103 -11.31 -13.84 4.08
CA LEU A 103 -11.93 -12.53 3.87
C LEU A 103 -13.11 -12.29 4.83
N SER A 104 -13.93 -13.31 5.10
CA SER A 104 -15.02 -13.20 6.08
C SER A 104 -14.49 -12.96 7.50
N ASP A 105 -13.39 -13.61 7.86
CA ASP A 105 -12.76 -13.42 9.17
C ASP A 105 -12.15 -12.02 9.29
N LEU A 106 -11.50 -11.51 8.23
CA LEU A 106 -11.04 -10.11 8.17
C LEU A 106 -12.19 -9.11 8.34
N ILE A 107 -13.33 -9.35 7.67
CA ILE A 107 -14.52 -8.50 7.80
C ILE A 107 -15.11 -8.58 9.21
N LEU A 108 -15.09 -9.73 9.88
CA LEU A 108 -15.50 -9.86 11.28
C LEU A 108 -14.59 -9.05 12.21
N LEU A 109 -13.27 -9.03 11.96
CA LEU A 109 -12.35 -8.17 12.70
C LEU A 109 -12.65 -6.68 12.47
N LEU A 110 -12.86 -6.27 11.22
CA LEU A 110 -13.26 -4.90 10.89
C LEU A 110 -14.59 -4.53 11.54
N LYS A 111 -15.58 -5.43 11.59
CA LYS A 111 -16.84 -5.20 12.30
C LYS A 111 -16.60 -4.87 13.77
N LYS A 112 -15.72 -5.62 14.45
CA LYS A 112 -15.37 -5.33 15.86
C LYS A 112 -14.68 -3.97 16.00
N VAL A 113 -13.71 -3.68 15.13
CA VAL A 113 -13.02 -2.38 15.10
C VAL A 113 -14.01 -1.23 14.92
N LEU A 114 -14.88 -1.31 13.91
CA LEU A 114 -15.85 -0.25 13.61
C LEU A 114 -16.90 -0.10 14.71
N SER A 115 -17.39 -1.19 15.30
CA SER A 115 -18.36 -1.12 16.40
C SER A 115 -17.76 -0.53 17.68
N GLN A 116 -16.48 -0.79 17.96
CA GLN A 116 -15.84 -0.35 19.21
C GLN A 116 -15.20 1.04 19.09
N TYR A 117 -14.54 1.33 17.97
CA TYR A 117 -13.76 2.55 17.78
C TYR A 117 -14.42 3.54 16.82
N GLY A 118 -15.44 3.13 16.05
CA GLY A 118 -16.16 3.96 15.09
C GLY A 118 -15.52 4.06 13.71
N SER A 119 -14.19 3.94 13.60
CA SER A 119 -13.45 3.98 12.34
C SER A 119 -12.13 3.20 12.42
N ILE A 120 -11.55 2.86 11.27
CA ILE A 120 -10.21 2.24 11.19
C ILE A 120 -9.16 3.23 11.69
N GLN A 121 -9.30 4.53 11.36
CA GLN A 121 -8.44 5.60 11.86
C GLN A 121 -8.37 5.63 13.39
N LYS A 122 -9.54 5.65 14.06
CA LYS A 122 -9.62 5.76 15.52
C LYS A 122 -8.98 4.56 16.22
N PHE A 123 -9.02 3.39 15.59
CA PHE A 123 -8.31 2.21 16.06
C PHE A 123 -6.80 2.28 15.79
N PHE A 124 -6.39 2.73 14.59
CA PHE A 124 -4.97 2.87 14.23
C PHE A 124 -4.24 3.86 15.15
N VAL A 125 -4.85 5.01 15.45
CA VAL A 125 -4.23 6.06 16.28
C VAL A 125 -4.01 5.64 17.73
N GLN A 126 -4.62 4.54 18.20
CA GLN A 126 -4.32 3.98 19.53
C GLN A 126 -2.85 3.55 19.68
N GLY A 127 -2.15 3.31 18.57
CA GLY A 127 -0.71 3.04 18.54
C GLY A 127 0.14 4.16 17.96
N TYR A 128 -0.47 5.27 17.54
CA TYR A 128 0.27 6.38 16.96
C TYR A 128 0.83 7.28 18.06
N ASN A 129 2.15 7.52 18.01
CA ASN A 129 2.85 8.45 18.88
C ASN A 129 3.66 9.42 18.01
N PRO A 130 3.37 10.73 18.01
CA PRO A 130 4.09 11.72 17.21
C PRO A 130 5.60 11.79 17.47
N SER A 131 6.04 11.38 18.66
CA SER A 131 7.46 11.32 19.03
C SER A 131 8.21 10.18 18.35
N GLU A 132 7.51 9.15 17.86
CA GLU A 132 8.11 8.07 17.09
C GLU A 132 8.63 8.57 15.75
N LYS A 133 9.71 7.95 15.26
CA LYS A 133 10.32 8.34 13.98
C LYS A 133 9.36 8.19 12.81
N ASN A 134 8.53 7.15 12.82
CA ASN A 134 7.58 6.81 11.76
C ASN A 134 6.43 5.95 12.31
N ILE A 135 5.49 5.57 11.44
CA ILE A 135 4.28 4.81 11.82
C ILE A 135 4.51 3.32 12.14
N LEU A 136 5.74 2.79 12.14
CA LEU A 136 5.96 1.34 12.28
C LEU A 136 5.52 0.77 13.63
N ALA A 137 5.65 1.54 14.72
CA ALA A 137 5.14 1.15 16.03
C ALA A 137 3.60 1.07 16.02
N ALA A 138 2.94 2.06 15.41
CA ALA A 138 1.49 2.09 15.24
C ALA A 138 0.99 0.90 14.39
N LEU A 139 1.67 0.62 13.27
CA LEU A 139 1.37 -0.52 12.40
C LEU A 139 1.53 -1.85 13.12
N SER A 140 2.57 -2.01 13.94
CA SER A 140 2.77 -3.20 14.76
C SER A 140 1.61 -3.39 15.73
N LYS A 141 1.30 -2.36 16.53
CA LYS A 141 0.18 -2.41 17.49
C LYS A 141 -1.17 -2.66 16.81
N PHE A 142 -1.41 -2.06 15.65
CA PHE A 142 -2.61 -2.28 14.85
C PHE A 142 -2.75 -3.77 14.45
N CYS A 143 -1.69 -4.37 13.90
CA CYS A 143 -1.72 -5.76 13.48
C CYS A 143 -1.80 -6.72 14.67
N ASP A 144 -1.00 -6.50 15.72
CA ASP A 144 -0.99 -7.35 16.91
C ASP A 144 -2.36 -7.33 17.61
N SER A 145 -2.99 -6.16 17.71
CA SER A 145 -4.34 -6.04 18.28
C SER A 145 -5.39 -6.80 17.46
N LEU A 146 -5.28 -6.81 16.13
CA LEU A 146 -6.16 -7.59 15.26
C LEU A 146 -5.90 -9.10 15.38
N TRP A 147 -4.64 -9.51 15.50
CA TRP A 147 -4.26 -10.91 15.73
C TRP A 147 -4.80 -11.41 17.07
N ASP A 148 -4.69 -10.61 18.13
CA ASP A 148 -5.25 -10.92 19.44
C ASP A 148 -6.79 -11.02 19.39
N MET A 149 -7.44 -10.11 18.66
CA MET A 149 -8.88 -10.16 18.47
C MET A 149 -9.30 -11.42 17.71
N TYR A 150 -8.55 -11.81 16.68
CA TYR A 150 -8.78 -13.05 15.95
C TYR A 150 -8.66 -14.26 16.88
N ALA A 151 -7.54 -14.35 17.61
CA ALA A 151 -7.28 -15.48 18.48
C ALA A 151 -8.35 -15.65 19.57
N LYS A 152 -8.80 -14.54 20.18
CA LYS A 152 -9.90 -14.55 21.15
C LYS A 152 -11.24 -14.96 20.54
N THR A 153 -11.49 -14.63 19.26
CA THR A 153 -12.76 -14.94 18.58
C THR A 153 -12.85 -16.40 18.20
N HIS A 154 -11.74 -16.97 17.74
CA HIS A 154 -11.68 -18.35 17.23
C HIS A 154 -11.22 -19.35 18.30
N ASN A 155 -10.72 -18.88 19.44
CA ASN A 155 -10.05 -19.69 20.45
C ASN A 155 -8.88 -20.52 19.86
N GLU A 156 -8.20 -19.95 18.86
CA GLU A 156 -7.16 -20.60 18.06
C GLU A 156 -6.11 -19.57 17.63
N PRO A 157 -4.87 -19.98 17.35
CA PRO A 157 -3.86 -19.08 16.81
C PRO A 157 -4.24 -18.54 15.44
N VAL A 158 -3.64 -17.41 15.06
CA VAL A 158 -3.85 -16.79 13.75
C VAL A 158 -3.43 -17.72 12.62
N THR A 159 -4.35 -17.93 11.66
CA THR A 159 -4.09 -18.80 10.51
C THR A 159 -3.09 -18.17 9.54
N ARG A 160 -2.50 -19.00 8.66
CA ARG A 160 -1.58 -18.53 7.62
C ARG A 160 -2.25 -17.53 6.66
N GLU A 161 -3.53 -17.70 6.36
CA GLU A 161 -4.25 -16.79 5.47
C GLU A 161 -4.47 -15.41 6.12
N ILE A 162 -4.80 -15.38 7.42
CA ILE A 162 -4.95 -14.13 8.15
C ILE A 162 -3.61 -13.46 8.39
N SER A 163 -2.55 -14.21 8.72
CA SER A 163 -1.21 -13.64 8.83
C SER A 163 -0.69 -13.10 7.50
N TYR A 164 -1.14 -13.67 6.38
CA TYR A 164 -0.90 -13.11 5.06
C TYR A 164 -1.63 -11.78 4.89
N LEU A 165 -2.92 -11.65 5.23
CA LEU A 165 -3.68 -10.39 5.14
C LEU A 165 -3.26 -9.35 6.19
N LEU A 166 -2.73 -9.75 7.33
CA LEU A 166 -2.31 -8.83 8.39
C LEU A 166 -0.81 -9.01 8.68
N PRO A 167 0.06 -8.66 7.71
CA PRO A 167 1.49 -8.85 7.86
C PRO A 167 2.05 -7.86 8.87
N ARG A 168 2.87 -8.34 9.81
CA ARG A 168 3.41 -7.54 10.91
C ARG A 168 4.81 -6.99 10.59
N PRO A 169 5.11 -5.72 10.91
CA PRO A 169 6.47 -5.19 10.80
C PRO A 169 7.49 -5.99 11.62
N ALA A 170 7.11 -6.42 12.82
CA ALA A 170 7.95 -7.24 13.71
C ALA A 170 8.39 -8.59 13.08
N ALA A 171 7.65 -9.10 12.08
CA ALA A 171 8.01 -10.30 11.33
C ALA A 171 8.91 -10.00 10.11
N GLY A 172 9.46 -8.78 10.00
CA GLY A 172 10.34 -8.35 8.91
C GLY A 172 9.63 -8.04 7.59
N SER A 173 8.29 -8.12 7.54
CA SER A 173 7.51 -7.79 6.35
C SER A 173 7.65 -6.31 5.99
N ALA A 174 7.78 -6.01 4.71
CA ALA A 174 7.73 -4.63 4.22
C ALA A 174 6.34 -3.98 4.38
N CYS A 175 5.32 -4.74 4.79
CA CYS A 175 3.96 -4.27 5.04
C CYS A 175 3.38 -3.40 3.91
N LYS A 176 3.78 -3.67 2.65
CA LYS A 176 3.45 -2.86 1.47
C LYS A 176 1.97 -2.48 1.40
N ARG A 177 1.07 -3.43 1.68
CA ARG A 177 -0.38 -3.21 1.58
C ARG A 177 -0.90 -2.25 2.64
N LEU A 178 -0.48 -2.43 3.90
CA LEU A 178 -0.82 -1.50 4.96
C LEU A 178 -0.17 -0.11 4.77
N ASN A 179 1.07 -0.05 4.27
CA ASN A 179 1.71 1.22 3.90
C ASN A 179 0.99 1.93 2.75
N LEU A 180 0.46 1.16 1.79
CA LEU A 180 -0.32 1.70 0.68
C LEU A 180 -1.65 2.27 1.19
N PHE A 181 -2.34 1.52 2.06
CA PHE A 181 -3.55 1.99 2.74
C PHE A 181 -3.30 3.28 3.52
N THR A 182 -2.28 3.32 4.39
CA THR A 182 -2.01 4.52 5.18
C THR A 182 -1.57 5.70 4.33
N ARG A 183 -0.85 5.48 3.22
CA ARG A 183 -0.56 6.53 2.24
C ARG A 183 -1.85 7.15 1.70
N TRP A 184 -2.76 6.32 1.17
CA TRP A 184 -4.03 6.79 0.62
C TRP A 184 -4.88 7.58 1.62
N MET A 185 -4.87 7.14 2.88
CA MET A 185 -5.70 7.76 3.92
C MET A 185 -5.07 9.04 4.47
N VAL A 186 -3.76 9.10 4.67
CA VAL A 186 -3.10 10.21 5.37
C VAL A 186 -2.66 11.31 4.41
N ARG A 187 -2.11 10.94 3.25
CA ARG A 187 -1.64 11.92 2.26
C ARG A 187 -2.82 12.51 1.50
N ASN A 188 -2.74 13.81 1.24
CA ASN A 188 -3.79 14.59 0.58
C ASN A 188 -3.19 15.36 -0.59
N ASP A 189 -3.49 14.94 -1.81
CA ASP A 189 -3.07 15.57 -3.06
C ASP A 189 -4.08 15.23 -4.19
N GLU A 190 -3.70 15.38 -5.47
CA GLU A 190 -4.57 15.06 -6.59
C GLU A 190 -4.87 13.56 -6.77
N VAL A 191 -4.23 12.69 -5.99
CA VAL A 191 -4.35 11.22 -6.09
C VAL A 191 -4.86 10.61 -4.80
N ASP A 192 -4.23 10.88 -3.67
CA ASP A 192 -4.54 10.28 -2.37
C ASP A 192 -5.68 11.01 -1.65
N THR A 193 -6.56 10.26 -0.97
CA THR A 193 -7.84 10.79 -0.44
C THR A 193 -7.71 11.74 0.75
N GLY A 194 -6.64 11.62 1.53
CA GLY A 194 -6.39 12.47 2.69
C GLY A 194 -7.45 12.41 3.80
N LEU A 195 -8.22 11.32 3.92
CA LEU A 195 -9.29 11.20 4.93
C LEU A 195 -8.78 11.30 6.39
N TRP A 196 -7.59 10.79 6.68
CA TRP A 196 -7.01 10.75 8.03
C TRP A 196 -6.20 12.01 8.31
N LYS A 197 -6.76 12.93 9.12
CA LYS A 197 -6.11 14.20 9.49
C LYS A 197 -5.24 14.15 10.76
N SER A 198 -5.27 13.04 11.49
CA SER A 198 -4.63 12.91 12.81
C SER A 198 -3.20 12.34 12.78
N ILE A 199 -2.71 11.99 11.59
CA ILE A 199 -1.39 11.38 11.39
C ILE A 199 -0.59 12.29 10.48
N ASP A 200 0.67 12.55 10.84
CA ASP A 200 1.56 13.35 10.01
C ASP A 200 2.08 12.50 8.84
N LYS A 201 1.89 13.00 7.61
CA LYS A 201 2.36 12.30 6.40
C LYS A 201 3.89 12.17 6.37
N ALA A 202 4.63 13.02 7.08
CA ALA A 202 6.08 12.90 7.26
C ALA A 202 6.50 11.59 7.96
N LYS A 203 5.57 10.92 8.65
CA LYS A 203 5.81 9.66 9.39
C LYS A 203 5.54 8.41 8.56
N LEU A 204 5.01 8.55 7.34
CA LEU A 204 4.62 7.43 6.49
C LEU A 204 5.83 6.65 5.97
N ILE A 205 5.60 5.40 5.59
CA ILE A 205 6.58 4.50 4.98
C ILE A 205 6.17 4.21 3.55
N VAL A 206 7.13 4.22 2.62
CA VAL A 206 6.87 3.94 1.20
C VAL A 206 6.33 2.50 1.04
N PRO A 207 5.22 2.30 0.31
CA PRO A 207 4.74 0.97 -0.03
C PRO A 207 5.62 0.33 -1.10
N VAL A 208 6.59 -0.48 -0.69
CA VAL A 208 7.54 -1.10 -1.61
C VAL A 208 6.98 -2.38 -2.22
N ASP A 209 6.58 -2.31 -3.48
CA ASP A 209 6.31 -3.47 -4.33
C ASP A 209 7.52 -3.83 -5.22
N VAL A 210 7.31 -4.75 -6.17
CA VAL A 210 8.35 -5.17 -7.11
C VAL A 210 8.81 -4.05 -8.06
N HIS A 211 7.92 -3.12 -8.41
CA HIS A 211 8.23 -1.98 -9.28
C HIS A 211 9.04 -0.95 -8.49
N MET A 212 8.56 -0.55 -7.32
CA MET A 212 9.26 0.36 -6.43
C MET A 212 10.64 -0.18 -6.02
N HIS A 213 10.73 -1.45 -5.64
CA HIS A 213 12.02 -2.08 -5.34
C HIS A 213 12.98 -2.02 -6.54
N ARG A 214 12.49 -2.29 -7.75
CA ARG A 214 13.33 -2.26 -8.96
C ARG A 214 13.79 -0.84 -9.31
N LEU A 215 12.86 0.11 -9.33
CA LEU A 215 13.11 1.50 -9.74
C LEU A 215 13.95 2.24 -8.70
N SER A 216 13.69 2.06 -7.41
CA SER A 216 14.54 2.59 -6.33
C SER A 216 15.95 2.02 -6.40
N ARG A 217 16.11 0.74 -6.76
CA ARG A 217 17.43 0.16 -7.02
C ARG A 217 18.11 0.82 -8.23
N ILE A 218 17.39 1.09 -9.33
CA ILE A 218 17.91 1.79 -10.52
C ILE A 218 18.39 3.20 -10.16
N LEU A 219 17.62 3.93 -9.37
CA LEU A 219 17.97 5.26 -8.85
C LEU A 219 19.08 5.23 -7.79
N GLY A 220 19.50 4.04 -7.35
CA GLY A 220 20.57 3.85 -6.38
C GLY A 220 20.16 4.15 -4.93
N LEU A 221 18.87 4.10 -4.59
CA LEU A 221 18.38 4.33 -3.23
C LEU A 221 18.67 3.14 -2.29
N HIS A 222 18.75 1.94 -2.85
CA HIS A 222 19.17 0.74 -2.15
C HIS A 222 19.81 -0.27 -3.11
N ASP A 223 20.40 -1.31 -2.54
CA ASP A 223 21.16 -2.38 -3.19
C ASP A 223 20.72 -3.79 -2.79
N GLN A 224 19.73 -3.89 -1.90
CA GLN A 224 19.18 -5.14 -1.38
C GLN A 224 18.61 -6.02 -2.50
N LYS A 225 18.76 -7.35 -2.34
CA LYS A 225 18.28 -8.35 -3.32
C LYS A 225 16.78 -8.62 -3.19
N THR A 226 16.26 -8.57 -1.97
CA THR A 226 14.89 -8.90 -1.62
C THR A 226 14.18 -7.71 -0.98
N VAL A 227 12.87 -7.67 -1.15
CA VAL A 227 12.01 -6.69 -0.46
C VAL A 227 11.93 -7.07 1.02
N SER A 228 12.17 -6.10 1.90
CA SER A 228 12.11 -6.24 3.35
C SER A 228 11.69 -4.92 4.00
N LEU A 229 11.32 -4.96 5.28
CA LEU A 229 11.06 -3.76 6.06
C LEU A 229 12.23 -2.78 6.03
N THR A 230 13.45 -3.29 6.22
CA THR A 230 14.70 -2.51 6.14
C THR A 230 14.82 -1.78 4.80
N THR A 231 14.47 -2.45 3.70
CA THR A 231 14.52 -1.84 2.37
C THR A 231 13.48 -0.72 2.23
N ALA A 232 12.26 -0.92 2.75
CA ALA A 232 11.22 0.11 2.75
C ALA A 232 11.62 1.34 3.56
N VAL A 233 12.20 1.14 4.75
CA VAL A 233 12.72 2.24 5.58
C VAL A 233 13.83 2.99 4.86
N LYS A 234 14.82 2.29 4.29
CA LYS A 234 15.94 2.92 3.56
C LYS A 234 15.49 3.76 2.36
N ILE A 235 14.52 3.27 1.59
CA ILE A 235 13.93 4.02 0.48
C ILE A 235 13.21 5.26 1.01
N THR A 236 12.40 5.11 2.08
CA THR A 236 11.67 6.22 2.71
C THR A 236 12.62 7.30 3.21
N GLU A 237 13.71 6.93 3.89
CA GLU A 237 14.73 7.88 4.37
C GLU A 237 15.42 8.61 3.22
N SER A 238 15.67 7.93 2.10
CA SER A 238 16.24 8.57 0.91
C SER A 238 15.30 9.60 0.30
N PHE A 239 13.99 9.35 0.31
CA PHE A 239 12.99 10.35 -0.11
C PHE A 239 12.82 11.46 0.92
N ALA A 240 12.95 11.18 2.21
CA ALA A 240 12.95 12.20 3.26
C ALA A 240 14.12 13.20 3.13
N GLU A 241 15.25 12.81 2.54
CA GLU A 241 16.33 13.75 2.20
C GLU A 241 15.93 14.79 1.12
N ILE A 242 14.90 14.48 0.32
CA ILE A 242 14.42 15.28 -0.81
C ILE A 242 13.19 16.09 -0.39
N GLU A 243 12.22 15.41 0.23
CA GLU A 243 10.96 15.96 0.71
C GLU A 243 10.68 15.43 2.13
N PRO A 244 11.25 16.07 3.17
CA PRO A 244 11.13 15.60 4.54
C PRO A 244 9.70 15.67 5.10
N ALA A 245 8.88 16.59 4.58
CA ALA A 245 7.50 16.74 5.00
C ALA A 245 6.56 15.69 4.35
N ASP A 246 7.03 14.97 3.33
CA ASP A 246 6.26 13.97 2.59
C ASP A 246 7.18 12.92 1.94
N PRO A 247 7.80 12.02 2.73
CA PRO A 247 8.78 11.06 2.23
C PRO A 247 8.17 9.97 1.34
N VAL A 248 6.84 9.94 1.20
CA VAL A 248 6.13 9.03 0.31
C VAL A 248 5.67 9.70 -0.99
N LYS A 249 5.91 11.01 -1.17
CA LYS A 249 5.44 11.82 -2.31
C LYS A 249 5.56 11.15 -3.69
N TYR A 250 6.68 10.48 -3.93
CA TYR A 250 7.08 10.03 -5.26
C TYR A 250 6.69 8.59 -5.60
N ASP A 251 6.18 7.81 -4.64
CA ASP A 251 6.01 6.37 -4.82
C ASP A 251 4.94 6.05 -5.90
N PHE A 252 3.83 6.78 -5.89
CA PHE A 252 2.76 6.63 -6.88
C PHE A 252 3.29 6.90 -8.29
N ALA A 253 3.84 8.09 -8.52
CA ALA A 253 4.37 8.50 -9.81
C ALA A 253 5.48 7.57 -10.31
N LEU A 254 6.42 7.19 -9.44
CA LEU A 254 7.51 6.30 -9.82
C LEU A 254 6.99 4.90 -10.17
N SER A 255 6.00 4.37 -9.45
CA SER A 255 5.39 3.07 -9.77
C SER A 255 4.77 3.03 -11.17
N ARG A 256 4.28 4.16 -11.70
CA ARG A 256 3.67 4.24 -13.03
C ARG A 256 4.66 3.95 -14.16
N VAL A 257 5.94 4.28 -14.00
CA VAL A 257 6.98 3.85 -14.95
C VAL A 257 7.07 2.31 -15.01
N GLY A 258 6.88 1.64 -13.88
CA GLY A 258 6.85 0.19 -13.81
C GLY A 258 5.60 -0.43 -14.44
N ILE A 259 4.45 0.19 -14.23
CA ILE A 259 3.12 -0.36 -14.55
C ILE A 259 2.67 0.02 -15.97
N LEU A 260 2.76 1.31 -16.32
CA LEU A 260 2.30 1.86 -17.59
C LEU A 260 3.37 1.78 -18.67
N GLU A 261 4.61 2.18 -18.37
CA GLU A 261 5.73 2.10 -19.31
C GLU A 261 6.36 0.69 -19.37
N LYS A 262 5.84 -0.26 -18.58
CA LYS A 262 6.25 -1.67 -18.54
C LYS A 262 7.76 -1.85 -18.29
N CYS A 263 8.38 -0.96 -17.52
CA CYS A 263 9.81 -1.02 -17.25
C CYS A 263 10.19 -2.35 -16.57
N THR A 264 11.00 -3.18 -17.23
CA THR A 264 11.49 -4.47 -16.71
C THR A 264 12.80 -4.36 -15.94
N GLY A 265 13.41 -3.17 -15.95
CA GLY A 265 14.75 -2.89 -15.43
C GLY A 265 15.90 -3.46 -16.28
N ARG A 266 15.57 -4.06 -17.43
CA ARG A 266 16.53 -4.40 -18.48
C ARG A 266 16.40 -3.39 -19.61
N HIS A 267 17.50 -3.17 -20.33
CA HIS A 267 17.48 -2.29 -21.48
C HIS A 267 16.66 -2.94 -22.61
N GLN A 268 15.77 -2.15 -23.21
CA GLN A 268 14.91 -2.54 -24.31
C GLN A 268 14.74 -1.34 -25.26
N SER A 269 14.27 -1.59 -26.48
CA SER A 269 13.95 -0.53 -27.45
C SER A 269 12.94 0.46 -26.84
N GLY A 270 13.16 1.76 -27.01
CA GLY A 270 12.36 2.82 -26.44
C GLY A 270 12.78 3.27 -25.03
N CYS A 271 13.75 2.59 -24.39
CA CYS A 271 14.31 3.05 -23.12
C CYS A 271 14.93 4.45 -23.22
N GLU A 272 15.40 4.85 -24.39
CA GLU A 272 15.97 6.17 -24.68
C GLU A 272 14.99 7.33 -24.44
N PHE A 273 13.68 7.06 -24.46
CA PHE A 273 12.62 8.02 -24.17
C PHE A 273 12.13 7.98 -22.72
N CYS A 274 12.65 7.05 -21.90
CA CYS A 274 12.27 6.95 -20.49
C CYS A 274 12.98 8.04 -19.67
N GLU A 275 12.24 8.73 -18.80
CA GLU A 275 12.78 9.77 -17.91
C GLU A 275 13.92 9.25 -17.02
N LEU A 276 13.91 7.96 -16.70
CA LEU A 276 14.91 7.31 -15.85
C LEU A 276 16.16 6.84 -16.60
N PHE A 277 16.22 6.97 -17.92
CA PHE A 277 17.23 6.35 -18.77
C PHE A 277 18.68 6.67 -18.37
N ARG A 278 18.94 7.93 -17.98
CA ARG A 278 20.27 8.36 -17.52
C ARG A 278 20.79 7.58 -16.31
N PHE A 279 19.89 7.10 -15.45
CA PHE A 279 20.22 6.31 -14.26
C PHE A 279 20.42 4.82 -14.57
N CYS A 280 19.83 4.32 -15.66
CA CYS A 280 20.03 2.95 -16.13
C CYS A 280 21.45 2.72 -16.68
N ARG A 281 22.03 3.73 -17.36
CA ARG A 281 23.34 3.63 -18.02
C ARG A 281 24.50 3.37 -17.05
N GLY A 282 24.44 3.90 -15.82
CA GLY A 282 25.49 3.74 -14.82
C GLY A 282 25.72 2.30 -14.31
N LYS A 283 24.79 1.37 -14.57
CA LYS A 283 24.92 -0.05 -14.17
C LYS A 283 25.46 -0.97 -15.25
N GLN A 284 25.32 -0.61 -16.53
CA GLN A 284 25.75 -1.48 -17.63
C GLN A 284 27.29 -1.61 -17.71
N GLY A 285 28.03 -0.61 -17.21
CA GLY A 285 29.49 -0.68 -17.10
C GLY A 285 30.03 -1.69 -16.07
N LYS A 286 29.19 -2.22 -15.17
CA LYS A 286 29.59 -3.24 -14.17
C LYS A 286 29.18 -4.67 -14.54
N GLN A 287 28.29 -4.85 -15.51
CA GLN A 287 27.83 -6.18 -15.96
C GLN A 287 28.60 -6.72 -17.18
N ARG A 288 29.48 -5.93 -17.80
CA ARG A 288 30.36 -6.36 -18.91
C ARG A 288 31.76 -6.83 -18.47
N LYS A 289 31.98 -7.06 -17.16
CA LYS A 289 33.24 -7.57 -16.59
C LYS A 289 33.03 -8.83 -15.73
N LEU A 290 32.25 -9.77 -16.24
CA LEU A 290 32.21 -11.17 -15.79
C LEU A 290 32.18 -12.05 -17.03
#